data_AF-A0A0Q7NGR0-F1
#
_entry.id   AF-A0A0Q7NGR0-F1
#
_cell.length_a   1.000
_cell.length_b   1.000
_cell.length_c   1.000
_cell.angle_alpha   90.00
_cell.angle_beta   90.00
_cell.angle_gamma   90.00
#
_symmetry.space_group_name_H-M   'P 1'
#
loop_
_entity.id
_entity.type
_entity.pdbx_description
1 polymer ?
#
loop_
_entity_poly.entity_id
_entity_poly.type
_entity_poly.pdbx_seq_one_letter_code
_entity_poly.pdbx_strand_id
1 'polypeptide(L)' 'MTDEKKLWEISLGVVASEAEARTLAEQIERLLCPDPDHTPPCPIPWSISTVAEEHMTADQRTHYEVVVEQHRIESGTD' A
#
# COMPACT_ATOMS: atom_id res chain seq x y z
N MET A 1 6.75 -24.90 17.42
CA MET A 1 6.00 -23.65 17.65
C MET A 1 4.73 -23.77 16.85
N THR A 2 3.56 -23.57 17.44
CA THR A 2 2.29 -23.54 16.70
C THR A 2 2.34 -22.37 15.74
N ASP A 3 2.06 -22.63 14.46
CA ASP A 3 2.00 -21.63 13.39
C ASP A 3 0.71 -20.80 13.54
N GLU A 4 0.67 -19.99 14.59
CA GLU A 4 -0.48 -19.15 14.92
C GLU A 4 -0.53 -17.95 13.98
N LYS A 5 -1.67 -17.77 13.32
CA LYS A 5 -1.91 -16.62 12.44
C LYS A 5 -1.84 -15.33 13.26
N LYS A 6 -1.05 -14.36 12.78
CA LYS A 6 -0.95 -13.00 13.32
C LYS A 6 -1.38 -12.00 12.25
N LEU A 7 -1.79 -10.81 12.69
CA LEU A 7 -1.92 -9.68 11.78
C LEU A 7 -0.53 -9.23 11.36
N TRP A 8 -0.32 -9.10 10.05
CA TRP A 8 0.89 -8.53 9.45
C TRP A 8 0.46 -7.40 8.53
N GLU A 9 1.10 -6.24 8.68
CA GLU A 9 0.90 -5.12 7.76
C GLU A 9 1.91 -5.24 6.62
N ILE A 10 1.43 -5.07 5.39
CA ILE A 10 2.26 -4.95 4.19
C ILE A 10 2.02 -3.54 3.67
N SER A 11 3.06 -2.71 3.67
CA SER A 11 2.95 -1.28 3.38
C SER A 11 3.79 -0.91 2.16
N LEU A 12 3.25 -0.04 1.31
CA LEU A 12 3.88 0.40 0.05
C LEU A 12 3.83 1.93 -0.02
N GLY A 13 5.00 2.56 -0.20
CA GLY A 13 5.10 4.00 -0.42
C GLY A 13 5.01 4.35 -1.90
N VAL A 14 4.19 5.34 -2.24
CA VAL A 14 4.03 5.86 -3.61
C VAL A 14 3.94 7.38 -3.59
N VAL A 15 4.61 8.04 -4.54
CA VAL A 15 4.42 9.48 -4.80
C VAL A 15 3.44 9.60 -5.96
N ALA A 16 2.22 10.03 -5.65
CA ALA A 16 1.10 10.06 -6.60
C ALA A 16 0.06 11.08 -6.13
N SER A 17 -0.80 11.55 -7.04
CA SER A 17 -2.04 12.21 -6.65
C SER A 17 -2.98 11.26 -5.92
N GLU A 18 -3.95 11.78 -5.15
CA GLU A 18 -4.96 10.96 -4.45
C GLU A 18 -5.71 10.03 -5.43
N ALA A 19 -6.06 10.55 -6.62
CA ALA A 19 -6.76 9.77 -7.64
C ALA A 19 -5.90 8.62 -8.20
N GLU A 20 -4.60 8.85 -8.42
CA GLU A 20 -3.66 7.83 -8.87
C GLU A 20 -3.43 6.77 -7.77
N ALA A 21 -3.27 7.19 -6.51
CA ALA A 21 -3.10 6.28 -5.37
C ALA A 21 -4.32 5.38 -5.19
N ARG A 22 -5.53 5.94 -5.29
CA ARG A 22 -6.78 5.16 -5.25
C ARG A 22 -6.90 4.20 -6.43
N THR A 23 -6.59 4.65 -7.63
CA THR A 23 -6.61 3.79 -8.83
C THR A 23 -5.63 2.62 -8.68
N LEU A 24 -4.44 2.88 -8.14
CA LEU A 24 -3.46 1.84 -7.85
C LEU A 24 -3.97 0.84 -6.80
N ALA A 25 -4.61 1.33 -5.73
CA ALA A 25 -5.23 0.45 -4.73
C ALA A 25 -6.28 -0.48 -5.37
N GLU A 26 -7.20 0.05 -6.18
CA GLU A 26 -8.21 -0.75 -6.90
C GLU A 26 -7.58 -1.80 -7.84
N GLN A 27 -6.42 -1.50 -8.44
CA GLN A 27 -5.67 -2.47 -9.24
C GLN A 27 -5.03 -3.56 -8.37
N ILE A 28 -4.44 -3.21 -7.23
CA ILE A 28 -3.85 -4.18 -6.29
C ILE A 28 -4.95 -5.11 -5.72
N GLU A 29 -6.13 -4.58 -5.39
CA GLU A 29 -7.26 -5.41 -4.92
C GLU A 29 -7.62 -6.51 -5.93
N ARG A 30 -7.62 -6.18 -7.24
CA ARG A 30 -7.89 -7.14 -8.32
C ARG A 30 -6.75 -8.15 -8.49
N LEU A 31 -5.52 -7.78 -8.18
CA LEU A 31 -4.38 -8.71 -8.21
C LEU A 31 -4.41 -9.69 -7.02
N LEU A 32 -4.84 -9.22 -5.84
CA LEU A 32 -4.91 -10.02 -4.62
C LEU A 32 -6.15 -10.92 -4.54
N CYS A 33 -7.19 -10.63 -5.32
CA CYS A 33 -8.35 -11.49 -5.54
C CYS A 33 -8.22 -12.22 -6.90
N PRO A 34 -7.45 -13.32 -6.97
CA PRO A 34 -7.17 -14.00 -8.25
C PRO A 34 -8.40 -14.63 -8.91
N ASP A 35 -9.48 -14.83 -8.14
CA ASP A 35 -10.77 -15.32 -8.62
C ASP A 35 -11.88 -14.42 -8.07
N PRO A 36 -12.39 -13.44 -8.82
CA PRO A 36 -13.45 -12.54 -8.34
C PRO A 36 -14.79 -13.26 -8.12
N ASP A 37 -14.97 -14.47 -8.65
CA ASP A 37 -16.21 -15.25 -8.56
C ASP A 37 -16.22 -16.21 -7.36
N HIS A 38 -15.16 -16.26 -6.56
CA HIS A 38 -15.14 -17.08 -5.35
C HIS A 38 -16.16 -16.59 -4.31
N THR A 39 -16.76 -17.51 -3.56
CA THR A 39 -17.66 -17.15 -2.45
C THR A 39 -16.86 -16.50 -1.32
N PRO A 40 -17.16 -15.25 -0.91
CA PRO A 40 -16.47 -14.61 0.22
C PRO A 40 -16.64 -15.37 1.54
N PRO A 41 -15.67 -15.26 2.49
CA PRO A 41 -14.47 -14.42 2.45
C PRO A 41 -13.26 -15.06 1.75
N CYS A 42 -12.28 -14.24 1.37
CA CYS A 42 -11.03 -14.72 0.78
C CYS A 42 -10.30 -15.74 1.69
N PRO A 43 -9.61 -16.77 1.13
CA PRO A 43 -8.89 -17.79 1.91
C PRO A 43 -7.85 -17.21 2.89
N ILE A 44 -7.22 -16.11 2.52
CA ILE A 44 -6.44 -15.24 3.40
C ILE A 44 -7.20 -13.91 3.49
N PRO A 45 -7.77 -13.54 4.65
CA PRO A 45 -8.43 -12.25 4.81
C PRO A 45 -7.43 -11.10 4.68
N TRP A 46 -7.78 -10.07 3.91
CA TRP A 46 -6.98 -8.87 3.72
C TRP A 46 -7.86 -7.64 3.52
N SER A 47 -7.27 -6.46 3.71
CA SER A 47 -7.83 -5.17 3.36
C SER A 47 -6.69 -4.24 2.94
N ILE A 48 -6.95 -3.35 1.98
CA ILE A 48 -6.00 -2.31 1.60
C ILE A 48 -6.48 -0.99 2.22
N SER A 49 -5.55 -0.20 2.75
CA SER A 49 -5.78 1.16 3.19
C SER A 49 -4.80 2.11 2.49
N THR A 50 -5.27 3.32 2.19
CA THR A 50 -4.44 4.41 1.68
C THR A 50 -4.34 5.48 2.76
N VAL A 51 -3.12 5.93 3.07
CA VAL A 51 -2.86 6.95 4.08
C VAL A 51 -2.09 8.08 3.41
N ALA A 52 -2.62 9.30 3.46
CA ALA A 52 -1.95 10.49 2.95
C ALA A 52 -0.77 10.88 3.87
N GLU A 53 0.24 11.55 3.32
CA GLU A 53 1.48 11.90 4.05
C GLU A 53 1.19 12.71 5.32
N GLU A 54 0.21 13.63 5.27
CA GLU A 54 -0.19 14.46 6.41
C GLU A 54 -0.78 13.66 7.59
N HIS A 55 -1.16 12.40 7.36
CA HIS A 55 -1.70 11.50 8.36
C HIS A 55 -0.67 10.48 8.86
N MET A 56 0.53 10.46 8.30
CA MET A 56 1.61 9.56 8.73
C MET A 56 2.34 10.09 9.96
N THR A 57 2.77 9.19 10.84
CA THR A 57 3.73 9.51 11.89
C THR A 57 5.11 9.83 11.29
N ALA A 58 6.00 10.44 12.09
CA ALA A 58 7.39 10.66 11.66
C ALA A 58 8.07 9.34 11.29
N ASP A 59 7.93 8.31 12.13
CA ASP A 59 8.53 6.99 11.89
C ASP A 59 7.99 6.34 10.61
N GLN A 60 6.69 6.49 10.31
CA GLN A 60 6.09 5.99 9.07
C GLN A 60 6.66 6.70 7.84
N ARG A 61 6.82 8.03 7.90
CA ARG A 61 7.43 8.79 6.79
C ARG A 61 8.87 8.37 6.52
N THR A 62 9.65 8.08 7.56
CA THR A 62 11.03 7.60 7.41
C THR A 62 11.13 6.30 6.61
N HIS A 63 10.12 5.42 6.64
CA HIS A 63 10.12 4.20 5.82
C HIS A 63 10.08 4.49 4.31
N TYR A 64 9.63 5.66 3.90
CA TYR A 64 9.41 6.03 2.50
C TYR A 64 10.33 7.15 2.00
N GLU A 65 11.30 7.60 2.80
CA GLU A 65 12.27 8.64 2.43
C GLU A 65 12.97 8.34 1.10
N VAL A 66 13.32 7.08 0.84
CA VAL A 66 13.97 6.66 -0.41
C VAL A 66 13.05 6.85 -1.62
N VAL A 67 11.75 6.56 -1.47
CA VAL A 67 10.78 6.70 -2.57
C VAL A 67 10.56 8.19 -2.89
N VAL A 68 10.46 9.03 -1.86
CA VAL A 68 10.34 10.49 -2.01
C VAL A 68 11.57 11.08 -2.68
N GLU A 69 12.76 10.69 -2.21
CA GLU A 69 14.02 11.17 -2.78
C GLU A 69 14.21 10.73 -4.23
N GLN A 70 13.87 9.47 -4.54
CA GLN A 70 13.90 9.00 -5.92
C GLN A 70 12.98 9.83 -6.82
N HIS A 71 11.74 10.09 -6.40
CA HIS A 71 10.81 10.92 -7.15
C HIS A 71 11.38 12.32 -7.40
N ARG A 72 11.97 12.95 -6.38
CA ARG A 72 12.59 14.29 -6.48
C ARG A 72 13.71 14.33 -7.53
N ILE A 73 14.58 13.32 -7.53
CA ILE A 73 15.68 13.19 -8.50
C ILE A 73 15.13 13.01 -9.92
N GLU A 74 14.11 12.17 -10.09
CA GLU A 74 13.54 11.84 -11.40
C GLU A 74 12.64 12.95 -11.97
N SER A 75 11.97 13.72 -11.12
CA SER A 75 11.10 14.82 -11.53
C SER A 75 11.85 16.12 -11.81
N GLY A 76 13.12 16.23 -11.36
CA GLY A 76 13.92 17.45 -11.49
C GLY A 76 13.38 18.63 -10.67
N THR A 77 12.61 18.33 -9.62
CA THR A 77 12.05 19.34 -8.71
C THR A 77 13.05 19.61 -7.59
N ASP A 78 13.81 20.70 -7.70
CA ASP A 78 14.64 21.24 -6.60
C ASP A 78 13.82 22.13 -5.67
#